data_AF-A0A6S7JFS3-F1
#
_entry.id   AF-A0A6S7JFS3-F1
#
_cell.length_a   1.000
_cell.length_b   1.000
_cell.length_c   1.000
_cell.angle_alpha   90.00
_cell.angle_beta   90.00
_cell.angle_gamma   90.00
#
_symmetry.space_group_name_H-M   'P 1'
#
loop_
_entity.id
_entity.type
_entity.pdbx_description
1 polymer ?
#
loop_
_entity_poly.entity_id
_entity_poly.type
_entity_poly.pdbx_seq_one_letter_code
_entity_poly.pdbx_strand_id
1 'polypeptide(L)'
;MIRAHHWYHLAMTYDGETINFYLNNHLVLSDSQCCHGDIVSTNTDVVIGRNYNEVLFDGYIDEMKLFKKALTAQEITKLYQLKVV
;
A
#
# COMPACT_ATOMS: atom_id res chain seq x y z
N MET A 1 -0.19 -5.51 -15.45
CA MET A 1 -0.68 -6.86 -15.05
C MET A 1 0.33 -7.45 -14.08
N ILE A 2 -0.11 -7.90 -12.90
CA ILE A 2 0.72 -8.61 -11.93
C ILE A 2 0.77 -10.09 -12.29
N ARG A 3 1.92 -10.75 -12.06
CA ARG A 3 2.15 -12.18 -12.33
C ARG A 3 2.81 -12.84 -11.12
N ALA A 4 2.52 -14.12 -10.91
CA ALA A 4 3.16 -14.92 -9.85
C ALA A 4 4.69 -14.97 -10.00
N HIS A 5 5.38 -15.25 -8.89
CA HIS A 5 6.85 -15.39 -8.81
C HIS A 5 7.65 -14.17 -9.24
N HIS A 6 7.10 -12.97 -9.09
CA HIS A 6 7.82 -11.70 -9.31
C HIS A 6 7.60 -10.78 -8.10
N TRP A 7 8.64 -10.05 -7.72
CA TRP A 7 8.52 -9.00 -6.71
C TRP A 7 7.88 -7.75 -7.31
N TYR A 8 6.96 -7.16 -6.55
CA TYR A 8 6.36 -5.88 -6.87
C TYR A 8 6.43 -4.99 -5.65
N HIS A 9 6.79 -3.73 -5.85
CA HIS A 9 6.66 -2.71 -4.83
C HIS A 9 5.25 -2.11 -4.92
N LEU A 10 4.48 -2.28 -3.85
CA LEU A 10 3.15 -1.71 -3.70
C LEU A 10 3.20 -0.58 -2.68
N ALA A 11 2.57 0.56 -3.00
CA ALA A 11 2.34 1.62 -2.02
C ALA A 11 0.93 2.18 -2.17
N MET A 12 0.32 2.51 -1.03
CA MET A 12 -0.95 3.22 -0.96
C MET A 12 -0.77 4.44 -0.08
N THR A 13 -1.33 5.58 -0.48
CA THR A 13 -1.35 6.80 0.35
C THR A 13 -2.76 7.31 0.44
N TYR A 14 -3.15 7.80 1.61
CA TYR A 14 -4.42 8.47 1.83
C TYR A 14 -4.16 9.73 2.66
N ASP A 15 -4.62 10.87 2.17
CA ASP A 15 -4.43 12.18 2.79
C ASP A 15 -5.68 12.74 3.48
N GLY A 16 -6.76 11.96 3.55
CA GLY A 16 -8.06 12.40 4.05
C GLY A 16 -9.06 12.77 2.94
N GLU A 17 -8.60 12.88 1.69
CA GLU A 17 -9.47 13.18 0.54
C GLU A 17 -9.21 12.24 -0.64
N THR A 18 -7.95 11.91 -0.92
CA THR A 18 -7.54 11.14 -2.09
C THR A 18 -6.78 9.88 -1.70
N ILE A 19 -7.20 8.75 -2.23
CA ILE A 19 -6.41 7.52 -2.22
C ILE A 19 -5.59 7.43 -3.50
N ASN A 20 -4.28 7.23 -3.34
CA ASN A 20 -3.39 6.90 -4.44
C ASN A 20 -2.82 5.49 -4.27
N PHE A 21 -2.74 4.74 -5.38
CA PHE A 21 -2.03 3.45 -5.43
C PHE A 21 -0.89 3.50 -6.42
N TYR A 22 0.24 2.96 -6.00
CA TYR A 22 1.45 2.86 -6.81
C TYR A 22 1.87 1.40 -6.97
N LEU A 23 2.22 1.02 -8.19
CA LEU A 23 2.81 -0.27 -8.54
C LEU A 23 4.16 -0.03 -9.19
N ASN A 24 5.24 -0.52 -8.58
CA ASN A 24 6.61 -0.31 -9.07
C ASN A 24 6.91 1.18 -9.36
N ASN A 25 6.54 2.06 -8.42
CA ASN A 25 6.68 3.52 -8.49
C ASN A 25 5.80 4.22 -9.55
N HIS A 26 4.92 3.50 -10.24
CA HIS A 26 3.95 4.10 -11.15
C HIS A 26 2.62 4.32 -10.44
N LEU A 27 2.08 5.54 -10.45
CA LEU A 27 0.73 5.83 -9.97
C LEU A 27 -0.29 5.13 -10.88
N VAL A 28 -0.98 4.11 -10.37
CA VAL A 28 -1.95 3.33 -11.13
C VAL A 28 -3.39 3.73 -10.85
N LEU A 29 -3.64 4.39 -9.71
CA LEU A 29 -4.95 4.90 -9.33
C LEU A 29 -4.78 6.14 -8.46
N SER A 30 -5.65 7.12 -8.68
CA SER A 30 -5.85 8.33 -7.88
C SER A 30 -7.35 8.58 -7.81
N ASP A 31 -7.95 8.33 -6.66
CA ASP A 31 -9.40 8.44 -6.47
C ASP A 31 -9.72 9.30 -5.26
N SER A 32 -10.38 10.42 -5.52
CA SER A 32 -10.84 11.39 -4.52
C SER A 32 -12.34 11.32 -4.26
N GLN A 33 -13.04 10.29 -4.74
CA GLN A 33 -14.49 10.13 -4.59
C GLN A 33 -14.83 8.94 -3.69
N CYS A 34 -13.94 7.95 -3.59
CA CYS A 34 -14.21 6.72 -2.85
C CYS A 34 -14.35 6.90 -1.33
N CYS A 35 -13.63 7.83 -0.71
CA CYS A 35 -13.65 8.05 0.73
C CYS A 35 -13.12 9.44 1.11
N HIS A 36 -13.61 9.99 2.23
CA HIS A 36 -13.19 11.29 2.76
C HIS A 36 -13.19 11.27 4.29
N GLY A 37 -12.35 12.12 4.89
CA GLY A 37 -12.24 12.31 6.34
C GLY A 37 -11.26 11.34 7.01
N ASP A 38 -11.36 11.26 8.33
CA ASP A 38 -10.43 10.48 9.15
C ASP A 38 -10.61 8.96 8.98
N ILE A 39 -9.50 8.23 9.10
CA ILE A 39 -9.55 6.77 9.21
C ILE A 39 -10.19 6.42 10.56
N VAL A 40 -11.35 5.76 10.50
CA VAL A 40 -12.07 5.32 11.70
C VAL A 40 -11.32 4.18 12.38
N SER A 41 -11.02 4.35 13.67
CA SER A 41 -10.42 3.29 14.47
C SER A 41 -11.46 2.21 14.83
N THR A 42 -11.03 0.96 14.79
CA THR A 42 -11.84 -0.18 15.22
C THR A 42 -11.03 -1.09 16.14
N ASN A 43 -11.69 -2.00 16.86
CA ASN A 43 -11.02 -3.01 17.69
C ASN A 43 -10.60 -4.26 16.88
N THR A 44 -10.51 -4.14 15.56
CA THR A 44 -10.14 -5.24 14.66
C THR A 44 -8.63 -5.22 14.43
N ASP A 45 -7.99 -6.37 14.57
CA ASP A 45 -6.56 -6.50 14.32
C ASP A 45 -6.21 -6.20 12.86
N VAL A 46 -5.14 -5.44 12.66
CA VAL A 46 -4.52 -5.26 11.34
C VAL A 46 -3.68 -6.50 11.03
N VAL A 47 -4.05 -7.21 9.98
CA VAL A 47 -3.39 -8.44 9.55
C VAL A 47 -2.74 -8.27 8.18
N ILE A 48 -1.61 -8.94 7.98
CA ILE A 48 -0.89 -8.97 6.71
C ILE A 48 -0.96 -10.40 6.17
N GLY A 49 -1.24 -10.54 4.87
CA GLY A 49 -1.27 -11.84 4.21
C GLY A 49 -2.55 -12.65 4.44
N ARG A 50 -3.61 -12.06 5.02
CA ARG A 50 -4.96 -12.64 4.96
C ARG A 50 -6.03 -11.56 4.79
N ASN A 51 -7.20 -11.96 4.28
CA ASN A 51 -8.40 -11.12 4.31
C ASN A 51 -9.36 -11.51 5.45
N TYR A 52 -10.49 -10.81 5.55
CA TYR A 52 -11.54 -11.08 6.54
C TYR A 52 -12.16 -12.48 6.44
N ASN A 53 -12.18 -13.06 5.24
CA ASN A 53 -12.72 -14.41 4.98
C ASN A 53 -11.66 -15.51 5.16
N GLU A 54 -10.56 -15.22 5.86
CA GLU A 54 -9.43 -16.13 6.12
C GLU A 54 -8.72 -16.68 4.86
N VAL A 55 -8.91 -16.04 3.71
CA VAL A 55 -8.14 -16.36 2.51
C VAL A 55 -6.71 -15.87 2.72
N LEU A 56 -5.77 -16.81 2.70
CA LEU A 56 -4.34 -16.56 2.90
C LEU A 56 -3.68 -16.16 1.58
N PHE A 57 -2.71 -15.25 1.67
CA PHE A 57 -1.82 -14.90 0.58
C PHE A 57 -0.74 -15.97 0.46
N ASP A 58 -0.68 -16.61 -0.71
CA ASP A 58 0.37 -17.57 -1.07
C ASP A 58 1.51 -16.86 -1.81
N GLY A 59 2.47 -16.36 -1.04
CA GLY A 59 3.63 -15.64 -1.58
C GLY A 59 4.50 -15.03 -0.48
N TYR A 60 5.49 -14.25 -0.91
CA TYR A 60 6.40 -13.56 -0.01
C TYR A 60 6.02 -12.09 0.12
N ILE A 61 6.16 -11.57 1.34
CA ILE A 61 5.98 -10.15 1.68
C ILE A 61 7.25 -9.74 2.41
N ASP A 62 7.82 -8.61 2.02
CA ASP A 62 9.03 -8.08 2.64
C ASP A 62 8.97 -6.55 2.73
N GLU A 63 9.78 -5.97 3.62
CA GLU A 63 9.98 -4.53 3.79
C GLU A 63 8.71 -3.72 4.11
N MET A 64 7.82 -4.29 4.93
CA MET A 64 6.57 -3.64 5.35
C MET A 64 6.83 -2.35 6.14
N LYS A 65 6.20 -1.26 5.71
CA LYS A 65 6.29 0.07 6.33
C LYS A 65 4.90 0.69 6.44
N LEU A 66 4.61 1.31 7.59
CA LEU A 66 3.38 2.06 7.85
C LEU A 66 3.73 3.48 8.32
N PHE A 67 3.06 4.49 7.77
CA PHE A 67 3.35 5.90 8.03
C PHE A 67 2.12 6.63 8.56
N LYS A 68 2.35 7.59 9.46
CA LYS A 68 1.30 8.48 10.01
C LYS A 68 0.90 9.63 9.08
N LYS A 69 1.37 9.63 7.83
CA LYS A 69 1.10 10.66 6.82
C LYS A 69 1.02 10.04 5.44
N ALA A 70 0.30 10.69 4.53
CA ALA A 70 0.43 10.42 3.10
C ALA A 70 1.87 10.73 2.65
N LEU A 71 2.49 9.77 1.97
CA LEU A 71 3.79 9.99 1.36
C LEU A 71 3.63 10.70 0.02
N THR A 72 4.59 11.56 -0.29
CA THR A 72 4.70 12.20 -1.61
C THR A 72 5.20 11.19 -2.65
N ALA A 73 4.93 11.45 -3.94
CA ALA A 73 5.45 10.61 -5.03
C ALA A 73 6.99 10.49 -5.00
N GLN A 74 7.70 11.54 -4.57
CA GLN A 74 9.15 11.52 -4.41
C GLN A 74 9.60 10.60 -3.26
N GLU A 75 8.85 10.57 -2.15
CA GLU A 75 9.12 9.64 -1.05
C GLU A 75 8.85 8.18 -1.48
N ILE A 76 7.78 7.93 -2.24
CA ILE A 76 7.53 6.61 -2.83
C ILE A 76 8.66 6.19 -3.78
N THR A 77 9.16 7.11 -4.60
CA THR A 77 10.30 6.84 -5.50
C THR A 77 11.54 6.45 -4.71
N LYS A 78 11.84 7.15 -3.60
CA LYS A 78 12.97 6.80 -2.73
C LYS A 78 12.79 5.40 -2.13
N LEU A 79 11.58 5.06 -1.68
CA LEU A 79 11.29 3.73 -1.12
C LEU A 79 11.45 2.63 -2.18
N TYR A 80 11.00 2.85 -3.41
CA TYR A 80 11.16 1.90 -4.50
C TYR A 80 12.64 1.67 -4.90
N GLN A 81 13.45 2.71 -4.82
CA GLN A 81 14.87 2.66 -5.20
C GLN A 81 15.79 2.16 -4.08
N LEU A 82 15.28 2.02 -2.85
CA LEU A 82 16.05 1.43 -1.75
C LEU A 82 16.44 0.00 -2.14
N LYS A 83 17.73 -0.19 -2.41
CA LYS A 83 18.32 -1.52 -2.50
C LYS A 83 18.56 -2.01 -1.08
N VAL A 84 17.89 -3.08 -0.70
CA VAL A 84 18.35 -3.90 0.43
C VAL A 84 19.66 -4.54 -0.04
N VAL A 85 20.76 -4.21 0.65
CA VAL A 85 22.13 -4.66 0.32
C VAL A 85 22.30 -6.13 0.68
#